data_AF-A0A954QGJ3-F1
#
_entry.id   AF-A0A954QGJ3-F1
#
_cell.length_a   1.000
_cell.length_b   1.000
_cell.length_c   1.000
_cell.angle_alpha   90.00
_cell.angle_beta   90.00
_cell.angle_gamma   90.00
#
_symmetry.space_group_name_H-M   'P 1'
#
loop_
_entity.id
_entity.type
_entity.pdbx_description
1 polymer ?
#
loop_
_entity_poly.entity_id
_entity_poly.type
_entity_poly.pdbx_seq_one_letter_code
_entity_poly.pdbx_strand_id
1 'polypeptide(L)'
;ARTRPDVPAKQVVPNIWLRMLKLARKNLNCVHDLTVGQFYREVAKLGGFLGRKSDGDPGWITIWRGWEKLNTYVFVASRLKSG
;
A
#
# COMPACT_ATOMS: atom_id res chain seq x y z
N ALA A 1 3.69 -7.86 -8.76
CA ALA A 1 2.81 -6.85 -9.39
C ALA A 1 2.80 -6.96 -10.92
N ARG A 2 3.95 -7.06 -11.60
CA ARG A 2 4.01 -6.98 -13.08
C ARG A 2 3.42 -8.17 -13.85
N THR A 3 3.36 -9.36 -13.26
CA THR A 3 2.87 -10.57 -13.95
C THR A 3 1.40 -10.87 -13.72
N ARG A 4 0.79 -10.38 -12.63
CA ARG A 4 -0.63 -10.55 -12.26
C ARG A 4 -1.11 -9.39 -11.35
N PRO A 5 -1.36 -8.19 -11.89
CA PRO A 5 -1.72 -7.01 -11.10
C PRO A 5 -3.16 -7.02 -10.59
N ASP A 6 -4.01 -7.88 -11.15
CA ASP A 6 -5.45 -8.04 -10.97
C ASP A 6 -5.84 -8.96 -9.80
N VAL A 7 -4.91 -9.78 -9.32
CA VAL A 7 -5.13 -10.66 -8.16
C VAL A 7 -5.51 -9.83 -6.92
N PRO A 8 -6.51 -10.25 -6.13
CA PRO A 8 -6.84 -9.57 -4.88
C PRO A 8 -5.64 -9.48 -3.93
N ALA A 9 -5.32 -8.27 -3.48
CA ALA A 9 -4.16 -7.98 -2.63
C ALA A 9 -4.17 -8.81 -1.35
N LYS A 10 -5.35 -9.08 -0.77
CA LYS A 10 -5.52 -9.93 0.42
C LYS A 10 -5.00 -11.36 0.29
N GLN A 11 -4.82 -11.86 -0.93
CA GLN A 11 -4.26 -13.20 -1.17
C GLN A 11 -2.74 -13.23 -1.10
N VAL A 12 -2.08 -12.08 -1.25
CA VAL A 12 -0.62 -11.97 -1.40
C VAL A 12 0.00 -11.10 -0.30
N VAL A 13 -0.74 -10.09 0.16
CA VAL A 13 -0.30 -9.08 1.13
C VAL A 13 -0.89 -9.41 2.50
N PRO A 14 -0.07 -9.48 3.56
CA PRO A 14 -0.58 -9.75 4.91
C PRO A 14 -1.59 -8.69 5.37
N ASN A 15 -2.63 -9.11 6.07
CA ASN A 15 -3.72 -8.23 6.51
C ASN A 15 -3.28 -7.01 7.33
N ILE A 16 -2.19 -7.13 8.11
CA ILE A 16 -1.66 -5.99 8.87
C ILE A 16 -1.19 -4.86 7.96
N TRP A 17 -0.61 -5.18 6.79
CA TRP A 17 -0.18 -4.18 5.82
C TRP A 17 -1.36 -3.48 5.16
N LEU A 18 -2.42 -4.24 4.81
CA LEU A 18 -3.66 -3.66 4.28
C LEU A 18 -4.32 -2.72 5.29
N ARG A 19 -4.37 -3.11 6.56
CA ARG A 19 -4.91 -2.27 7.64
C ARG A 19 -4.07 -1.01 7.86
N MET A 20 -2.74 -1.15 7.93
CA MET A 20 -1.85 0.00 8.09
C MET A 20 -1.92 0.95 6.90
N LEU A 21 -2.05 0.43 5.68
CA LEU A 21 -2.25 1.24 4.49
C LEU A 21 -3.58 2.00 4.56
N LYS A 22 -4.68 1.35 5.01
CA LYS A 22 -5.98 2.02 5.24
C LYS A 22 -5.84 3.19 6.21
N LEU A 23 -5.15 2.97 7.34
CA LEU A 23 -4.95 4.00 8.37
C LEU A 23 -4.08 5.16 7.86
N ALA A 24 -3.05 4.86 7.07
CA ALA A 24 -2.17 5.86 6.48
C ALA A 24 -2.82 6.68 5.36
N ARG A 25 -3.87 6.13 4.73
CA ARG A 25 -4.54 6.69 3.55
C ARG A 25 -6.01 6.98 3.88
N LYS A 26 -6.27 8.13 4.51
CA LYS A 26 -7.63 8.53 4.96
C LYS A 26 -8.71 8.45 3.87
N ASN A 27 -8.35 8.67 2.60
CA ASN A 27 -9.28 8.63 1.46
C ASN A 27 -9.44 7.23 0.83
N LEU A 28 -8.84 6.19 1.43
CA LEU A 28 -8.90 4.82 0.93
C LEU A 28 -10.04 4.06 1.63
N ASN A 29 -11.21 4.09 1.01
CA ASN A 29 -12.45 3.57 1.62
C ASN A 29 -12.43 2.04 1.78
N CYS A 30 -11.95 1.30 0.79
CA CYS A 30 -11.84 -0.16 0.85
C CYS A 30 -10.43 -0.65 0.50
N VAL A 31 -9.84 -1.45 1.40
CA VAL A 31 -8.52 -2.08 1.22
C VAL A 31 -8.59 -3.57 0.90
N HIS A 32 -9.73 -4.22 1.14
CA HIS A 32 -9.91 -5.65 0.93
C HIS A 32 -10.23 -6.00 -0.53
N ASP A 33 -10.74 -5.02 -1.29
CA ASP A 33 -11.06 -5.16 -2.71
C ASP A 33 -9.91 -4.69 -3.61
N LEU A 34 -8.80 -4.23 -3.02
CA LEU A 34 -7.64 -3.82 -3.80
C LEU A 34 -7.08 -5.01 -4.54
N THR A 35 -6.73 -4.81 -5.80
CA THR A 35 -5.82 -5.71 -6.50
C THR A 35 -4.37 -5.47 -6.06
N VAL A 36 -3.46 -6.39 -6.33
CA VAL A 36 -2.03 -6.22 -6.04
C VAL A 36 -1.48 -4.94 -6.70
N GLY A 37 -1.87 -4.66 -7.93
CA GLY A 37 -1.48 -3.43 -8.63
C GLY A 37 -1.99 -2.18 -7.92
N GLN A 38 -3.27 -2.17 -7.51
CA GLN A 38 -3.86 -1.05 -6.78
C GLN A 38 -3.21 -0.86 -5.40
N PHE A 39 -2.86 -1.95 -4.71
CA PHE A 39 -2.12 -1.89 -3.46
C PHE A 39 -0.77 -1.18 -3.64
N TYR A 40 0.07 -1.59 -4.60
CA TYR A 40 1.35 -0.92 -4.85
C TYR A 40 1.19 0.52 -5.35
N ARG A 41 0.10 0.82 -6.07
CA ARG A 41 -0.23 2.20 -6.45
C ARG A 41 -0.54 3.05 -5.23
N GLU A 42 -1.33 2.57 -4.28
CA GLU A 42 -1.61 3.30 -3.02
C GLU A 42 -0.37 3.41 -2.14
N VAL A 43 0.49 2.39 -2.10
CA VAL A 43 1.81 2.47 -1.46
C VAL A 43 2.66 3.57 -2.10
N ALA A 44 2.73 3.63 -3.43
CA ALA A 44 3.46 4.68 -4.11
C ALA A 44 2.92 6.08 -3.79
N LYS A 45 1.59 6.23 -3.62
CA LYS A 45 0.99 7.50 -3.23
C LYS A 45 1.37 7.91 -1.80
N LEU A 46 1.62 6.96 -0.89
CA LEU A 46 2.23 7.23 0.42
C LEU A 46 3.69 7.74 0.29
N GLY A 47 4.39 7.28 -0.73
CA GLY A 47 5.75 7.71 -1.10
C GLY A 47 5.84 9.00 -1.91
N GLY A 48 4.71 9.67 -2.19
CA GLY A 48 4.68 10.95 -2.92
C GLY A 48 4.19 10.88 -4.37
N PHE A 49 3.71 9.73 -4.84
CA PHE A 49 3.03 9.65 -6.13
C PHE A 49 1.68 10.36 -6.08
N LEU A 50 1.44 11.33 -6.96
CA LEU A 50 0.18 12.09 -7.00
C LEU A 50 -1.00 11.20 -7.41
N GLY A 51 -0.79 10.35 -8.43
CA GLY A 51 -1.79 9.40 -8.89
C GLY A 51 -2.97 10.03 -9.61
N ARG A 52 -2.71 11.10 -10.40
CA ARG A 52 -3.68 11.68 -11.33
C ARG A 52 -3.97 10.68 -12.47
N LYS A 53 -5.10 10.88 -13.15
CA LYS A 53 -5.58 9.97 -14.22
C LYS A 53 -4.56 9.75 -15.34
N SER A 54 -3.74 10.78 -15.66
CA SER A 54 -2.75 10.74 -16.75
C SER A 54 -1.31 10.47 -16.29
N ASP A 55 -1.07 10.29 -14.98
CA ASP A 55 0.29 10.10 -14.46
C ASP A 55 0.90 8.72 -14.82
N GLY A 56 0.09 7.79 -15.35
CA GLY A 56 0.51 6.42 -15.64
C GLY A 56 0.80 5.61 -14.38
N ASP A 57 1.82 4.75 -14.47
CA ASP A 57 2.26 3.88 -13.38
C ASP A 57 3.30 4.57 -12.49
N PRO A 58 3.29 4.28 -11.17
CA PRO A 58 4.29 4.82 -10.27
C PRO A 58 5.70 4.31 -10.58
N GLY A 59 6.68 5.21 -10.49
CA GLY A 59 8.10 4.86 -10.58
C GLY A 59 8.60 4.09 -9.35
N TRP A 60 9.74 3.40 -9.50
CA TRP A 60 10.32 2.57 -8.43
C TRP A 60 10.65 3.36 -7.16
N ILE A 61 11.07 4.62 -7.28
CA ILE A 61 11.44 5.47 -6.14
C ILE A 61 10.23 5.76 -5.25
N THR A 62 9.08 6.11 -5.84
CA THR A 62 7.88 6.43 -5.04
C THR A 62 7.30 5.18 -4.41
N ILE A 63 7.39 4.03 -5.08
CA ILE A 63 7.04 2.73 -4.50
C ILE A 63 7.92 2.45 -3.28
N TRP A 64 9.24 2.56 -3.42
CA TRP A 64 10.20 2.27 -2.34
C TRP A 64 9.97 3.18 -1.11
N ARG A 65 9.88 4.50 -1.32
CA ARG A 65 9.60 5.46 -0.25
C ARG A 65 8.29 5.18 0.47
N GLY A 66 7.25 4.79 -0.29
CA GLY A 66 5.97 4.40 0.27
C GLY A 66 6.06 3.12 1.08
N TRP A 67 6.83 2.16 0.59
CA TRP A 67 7.08 0.89 1.24
C TRP A 67 7.81 1.07 2.57
N GLU A 68 8.87 1.87 2.62
CA GLU A 68 9.59 2.19 3.86
C GLU A 68 8.66 2.79 4.93
N LYS A 69 7.86 3.79 4.55
CA LYS A 69 6.87 4.40 5.48
C LYS A 69 5.87 3.37 5.99
N LEU A 70 5.34 2.52 5.11
CA LEU A 70 4.37 1.49 5.50
C LEU A 70 4.99 0.45 6.44
N ASN A 71 6.24 0.04 6.21
CA ASN A 71 6.98 -0.86 7.10
C ASN A 71 7.13 -0.26 8.49
N THR A 72 7.49 1.02 8.60
CA THR A 72 7.58 1.72 9.88
C THR A 72 6.26 1.66 10.64
N TYR A 73 5.13 1.87 9.94
CA TYR A 73 3.81 1.77 10.56
C TYR A 73 3.47 0.35 11.03
N VAL A 74 3.77 -0.66 10.22
CA VAL A 74 3.57 -2.08 10.58
C VAL A 74 4.45 -2.47 11.77
N PHE A 75 5.70 -2.01 11.81
CA PHE A 75 6.62 -2.24 12.92
C PHE A 75 6.07 -1.68 14.24
N VAL A 76 5.67 -0.40 14.23
CA VAL A 76 5.07 0.26 15.41
C VAL A 76 3.79 -0.45 15.85
N ALA A 77 2.90 -0.78 14.92
CA ALA A 77 1.64 -1.48 15.23
C ALA A 77 1.87 -2.88 15.82
N SER A 78 2.91 -3.58 15.35
CA SER A 78 3.27 -4.91 15.89
C SER A 78 3.81 -4.81 17.31
N ARG A 79 4.53 -3.72 17.63
CA ARG A 79 5.05 -3.48 18.98
C ARG A 79 3.94 -3.14 19.97
N LEU A 80 2.97 -2.32 19.57
CA LEU A 80 1.83 -1.93 20.42
C LEU A 80 0.90 -3.10 20.76
N LYS A 81 0.80 -4.12 19.90
CA LYS A 81 -0.01 -5.33 20.19
C LYS A 81 0.64 -6.31 21.16
N SER A 82 1.93 -6.15 21.44
CA SER A 82 2.71 -7.09 22.24
C SER A 82 2.92 -6.61 23.68
N GLY A 83 2.14 -5.62 24.12
CA GLY A 83 2.15 -5.10 25.49
C GLY A 83 0.75 -4.84 26.00
#